data_AF-A0A353Y5J8-F1
#
_entry.id   AF-A0A353Y5J8-F1
#
_cell.length_a   1.000
_cell.length_b   1.000
_cell.length_c   1.000
_cell.angle_alpha   90.00
_cell.angle_beta   90.00
_cell.angle_gamma   90.00
#
_symmetry.space_group_name_H-M   'P 1'
#
loop_
_entity.id
_entity.type
_entity.pdbx_description
1 polymer ?
#
loop_
_entity_poly.entity_id
_entity_poly.type
_entity_poly.pdbx_seq_one_letter_code
_entity_poly.pdbx_strand_id
1 'polypeptide(L)' 'AYYIDYRNLRQKFVETFFDKLVNWSFAEKNFG' A
#
# COMPACT_ATOMS: atom_id res chain seq x y z
N ALA A 1 -10.48 13.12 -0.65
CA ALA A 1 -11.49 12.04 -0.67
C ALA A 1 -11.03 10.83 0.16
N TYR A 2 -10.60 11.01 1.42
CA TYR A 2 -10.14 9.90 2.27
C TYR A 2 -10.29 10.15 3.78
N TYR A 3 -10.84 11.31 4.18
CA TYR A 3 -11.04 11.62 5.60
C TYR A 3 -12.33 11.01 6.17
N ILE A 4 -13.22 10.53 5.31
CA ILE A 4 -14.54 10.04 5.69
C ILE A 4 -14.51 8.56 6.10
N ASP A 5 -13.58 7.73 5.58
CA ASP A 5 -13.70 6.28 5.74
C ASP A 5 -12.70 5.59 6.71
N TYR A 6 -11.48 6.12 6.95
CA TYR A 6 -10.45 5.33 7.67
C TYR A 6 -9.74 6.03 8.85
N ARG A 7 -10.11 7.27 9.17
CA ARG A 7 -9.62 8.05 10.33
C ARG A 7 -8.10 7.87 10.57
N ASN A 8 -7.69 7.15 11.61
CA ASN A 8 -6.31 7.03 12.11
C ASN A 8 -5.66 5.65 11.88
N LEU A 9 -6.31 4.71 11.19
CA LEU A 9 -5.82 3.33 11.04
C LEU A 9 -4.88 3.16 9.83
N ARG A 10 -3.88 4.04 9.71
CA ARG A 10 -2.86 3.98 8.65
C ARG A 10 -2.11 2.64 8.63
N GLN A 11 -1.89 2.04 9.80
CA GLN A 11 -1.15 0.79 9.93
C GLN A 11 -1.80 -0.37 9.16
N LYS A 12 -3.13 -0.55 9.28
CA LYS A 12 -3.86 -1.63 8.59
C LYS A 12 -3.87 -1.49 7.07
N PHE A 13 -3.85 -0.26 6.56
CA PHE A 13 -3.74 0.00 5.13
C PHE A 13 -2.37 -0.42 4.59
N VAL A 14 -1.29 -0.11 5.31
CA VAL A 14 0.08 -0.47 4.92
C VAL A 14 0.27 -1.98 4.95
N GLU A 15 -0.26 -2.68 5.96
CA GLU A 15 -0.27 -4.15 6.04
C GLU A 15 -0.94 -4.77 4.80
N THR A 16 -2.17 -4.33 4.48
CA THR A 16 -2.91 -4.88 3.33
C THR A 16 -2.23 -4.59 1.99
N PHE A 17 -1.60 -3.43 1.86
CA PHE A 17 -0.88 -3.05 0.65
C PHE A 17 0.31 -3.98 0.39
N PHE A 18 1.16 -4.21 1.41
CA PHE A 18 2.31 -5.10 1.27
C PHE A 18 1.94 -6.59 1.18
N ASP A 19 0.84 -7.01 1.79
CA ASP A 19 0.41 -8.42 1.75
C ASP A 19 -0.23 -8.82 0.41
N LYS A 20 -0.98 -7.93 -0.24
CA LYS A 20 -1.86 -8.32 -1.36
C LYS A 20 -1.74 -7.49 -2.63
N LEU A 21 -1.21 -6.27 -2.55
CA LEU A 21 -1.34 -5.29 -3.64
C LEU A 21 -0.01 -4.80 -4.19
N VAL A 22 1.10 -5.05 -3.50
CA VAL A 22 2.41 -4.61 -3.94
C VAL A 22 2.84 -5.39 -5.19
N ASN A 23 3.20 -4.65 -6.24
CA ASN A 23 3.71 -5.22 -7.47
C ASN A 23 5.25 -5.14 -7.48
N TRP A 24 5.89 -6.16 -6.93
CA TRP A 24 7.35 -6.25 -6.86
C TRP A 24 8.02 -6.30 -8.24
N SER A 25 7.37 -6.89 -9.25
CA SER A 25 7.92 -6.93 -10.62
C SER A 25 8.03 -5.54 -11.27
N PHE A 26 7.14 -4.62 -10.90
CA PHE A 26 7.26 -3.22 -11.30
C PHE A 26 8.40 -2.54 -10.54
N ALA A 27 8.54 -2.79 -9.24
CA ALA A 27 9.61 -2.22 -8.44
C ALA A 27 11.00 -2.66 -8.93
N GLU A 28 11.18 -3.94 -9.22
CA GLU A 28 12.42 -4.53 -9.73
C GLU A 28 12.83 -3.93 -11.08
N LYS A 29 11.89 -3.75 -12.01
CA LYS A 29 12.13 -3.10 -13.30
C LYS A 29 12.59 -1.65 -13.20
N ASN A 30 12.26 -0.96 -12.09
CA ASN A 30 12.68 0.41 -11.83
C ASN A 30 13.91 0.50 -10.91
N PHE A 31 14.39 -0.63 -10.37
CA PHE A 31 15.48 -0.65 -9.40
C PHE A 31 16.87 -0.54 -10.05
N GLY A 32 16.99 -0.90 -11.34
CA GLY A 32 18.22 -0.75 -12.13
C GLY A 32 18.74 -2.07 -12.67
#